data_AF-A0AAN9U7C3-F1
#
_entry.id   AF-A0AAN9U7C3-F1
#
_cell.length_a   1.000
_cell.length_b   1.000
_cell.length_c   1.000
_cell.angle_alpha   90.00
_cell.angle_beta   90.00
_cell.angle_gamma   90.00
#
_symmetry.space_group_name_H-M   'P 1'
#
loop_
_entity.id
_entity.type
_entity.pdbx_description
1 polymer ?
#
loop_
_entity_poly.entity_id
_entity_poly.type
_entity_poly.pdbx_seq_one_letter_code
_entity_poly.pdbx_strand_id
1 'polypeptide(L)'
;MPAAQANFQCIIDRKIRTAALESLRTFLSAKHISSSLSTLDVLKLWKGLFYALWMCDRPLPQQALCSDLADLIWILPGPAVIPWLRGFWATMAREWTTGIDVLRMEKFLLLVRRMLGASLVWTQVREAKKTKNTKKRTADGETASASLRFDKERVEQMLTLLANWPFRTDEERREEEETDELMPKNVPVGLKLHALDIWVDEAEKAGMLVTGEGPDDSKKSEDDTLSGGDVLERLNKLVDSLRSTTLSKAVRIRSKESLADERLPWNQEEAGEDGADGDDAEWGGLD
;
A
#
# COMPACT_ATOMS: atom_id res chain seq x y z
N MET A 1 -38.73 -5.18 12.60
CA MET A 1 -37.70 -4.58 13.49
C MET A 1 -36.76 -5.56 14.22
N PRO A 2 -37.04 -6.87 14.44
CA PRO A 2 -36.09 -7.74 15.16
C PRO A 2 -34.87 -8.20 14.33
N ALA A 3 -34.97 -8.26 13.00
CA ALA A 3 -33.84 -8.65 12.13
C ALA A 3 -32.69 -7.62 12.10
N ALA A 4 -33.02 -6.33 12.23
CA ALA A 4 -32.01 -5.26 12.29
C ALA A 4 -31.25 -5.28 13.61
N GLN A 5 -31.93 -5.54 14.74
CA GLN A 5 -31.30 -5.70 16.05
C GLN A 5 -30.42 -6.96 16.14
N ALA A 6 -30.85 -8.08 15.55
CA ALA A 6 -30.06 -9.30 15.49
C ALA A 6 -28.77 -9.12 14.66
N ASN A 7 -28.86 -8.44 13.50
CA ASN A 7 -27.70 -8.11 12.69
C ASN A 7 -26.76 -7.12 13.38
N PHE A 8 -27.27 -6.15 14.14
CA PHE A 8 -26.43 -5.22 14.91
C PHE A 8 -25.73 -5.89 16.10
N GLN A 9 -26.39 -6.79 16.83
CA GLN A 9 -25.79 -7.51 17.96
C GLN A 9 -24.63 -8.43 17.52
N CYS A 10 -24.76 -9.01 16.33
CA CYS A 10 -23.74 -9.84 15.67
C CYS A 10 -22.44 -9.05 15.38
N ILE A 11 -22.55 -7.73 15.14
CA ILE A 11 -21.42 -6.84 14.85
C ILE A 11 -20.76 -6.34 16.16
N ILE A 12 -21.52 -6.23 17.26
CA ILE A 12 -21.03 -5.70 18.55
C ILE A 12 -20.22 -6.76 19.34
N ASP A 13 -20.63 -8.02 19.32
CA ASP A 13 -19.95 -9.06 20.10
C ASP A 13 -18.60 -9.44 19.47
N ARG A 14 -17.51 -9.26 20.24
CA ARG A 14 -16.15 -9.61 19.84
C ARG A 14 -16.04 -11.07 19.38
N LYS A 15 -16.66 -12.01 20.09
CA LYS A 15 -16.57 -13.45 19.77
C LYS A 15 -17.23 -13.75 18.43
N ILE A 16 -18.39 -13.15 18.18
CA ILE A 16 -19.14 -13.33 16.93
C ILE A 16 -18.36 -12.73 15.76
N ARG A 17 -17.77 -11.54 15.95
CA ARG A 17 -16.90 -10.91 14.94
C ARG A 17 -15.66 -11.75 14.63
N THR A 18 -15.01 -12.34 15.64
CA THR A 18 -13.86 -13.22 15.42
C THR A 18 -14.26 -14.47 14.63
N ALA A 19 -15.37 -15.13 15.00
CA ALA A 19 -15.88 -16.29 14.28
C ALA A 19 -16.30 -15.94 12.83
N ALA A 20 -16.85 -14.75 12.62
CA ALA A 20 -17.20 -14.25 11.29
C ALA A 20 -15.94 -13.99 10.43
N LEU A 21 -14.86 -13.45 11.02
CA LEU A 21 -13.59 -13.28 10.31
C LEU A 21 -12.94 -14.62 9.95
N GLU A 22 -13.00 -15.61 10.84
CA GLU A 22 -12.52 -16.98 10.54
C GLU A 22 -13.34 -17.64 9.42
N SER A 23 -14.65 -17.44 9.44
CA SER A 23 -15.56 -17.90 8.38
C SER A 23 -15.23 -17.21 7.05
N LEU A 24 -14.94 -15.90 7.08
CA LEU A 24 -14.53 -15.16 5.90
C LEU A 24 -13.19 -15.64 5.37
N ARG A 25 -12.20 -15.91 6.23
CA ARG A 25 -10.91 -16.49 5.82
C ARG A 25 -11.11 -17.83 5.12
N THR A 26 -12.00 -18.67 5.66
CA THR A 26 -12.35 -19.96 5.05
C THR A 26 -13.00 -19.77 3.69
N PHE A 27 -13.98 -18.86 3.59
CA PHE A 27 -14.66 -18.52 2.35
C PHE A 27 -13.69 -17.99 1.27
N LEU A 28 -12.79 -17.07 1.64
CA LEU A 28 -11.82 -16.48 0.71
C LEU A 28 -10.73 -17.47 0.29
N SER A 29 -10.41 -18.48 1.10
CA SER A 29 -9.46 -19.53 0.76
C SER A 29 -9.98 -20.50 -0.32
N ALA A 30 -11.31 -20.58 -0.50
CA ALA A 30 -11.93 -21.43 -1.50
C ALA A 30 -11.73 -20.85 -2.90
N LYS A 31 -10.65 -21.28 -3.59
CA LYS A 31 -10.20 -20.74 -4.88
C LYS A 31 -11.32 -20.55 -5.92
N HIS A 32 -12.21 -21.54 -6.06
CA HIS A 32 -13.31 -21.50 -7.04
C HIS A 32 -14.33 -20.38 -6.77
N ILE A 33 -14.56 -20.06 -5.50
CA ILE A 33 -15.46 -18.98 -5.09
C ILE A 33 -14.75 -17.64 -5.30
N SER A 34 -13.54 -17.52 -4.76
CA SER A 34 -12.80 -16.25 -4.75
C SER A 34 -12.41 -15.77 -6.15
N SER A 35 -12.14 -16.69 -7.08
CA SER A 35 -11.87 -16.33 -8.48
C SER A 35 -13.10 -15.87 -9.26
N SER A 36 -14.31 -16.10 -8.74
CA SER A 36 -15.59 -15.75 -9.37
C SER A 36 -16.35 -14.65 -8.62
N LEU A 37 -15.74 -14.02 -7.61
CA LEU A 37 -16.37 -12.92 -6.88
C LEU A 37 -16.62 -11.72 -7.79
N SER A 38 -17.88 -11.29 -7.86
CA SER A 38 -18.23 -10.07 -8.57
C SER A 38 -17.75 -8.83 -7.81
N THR A 39 -17.62 -7.70 -8.52
CA THR A 39 -17.32 -6.40 -7.90
C THR A 39 -18.31 -6.09 -6.76
N LEU A 40 -19.59 -6.39 -6.95
CA LEU A 40 -20.62 -6.16 -5.94
C LEU A 40 -20.39 -7.00 -4.67
N ASP A 41 -19.97 -8.25 -4.81
CA ASP A 41 -19.71 -9.13 -3.66
C ASP A 41 -18.52 -8.62 -2.85
N VAL A 42 -17.43 -8.23 -3.53
CA VAL A 42 -16.26 -7.63 -2.91
C VAL A 42 -16.64 -6.34 -2.16
N LEU A 43 -17.47 -5.47 -2.75
CA LEU A 43 -17.93 -4.23 -2.12
C LEU A 43 -18.81 -4.50 -0.88
N LYS A 44 -19.66 -5.54 -0.91
CA LYS A 44 -20.46 -5.95 0.26
C LYS A 44 -19.57 -6.46 1.39
N LEU A 45 -18.58 -7.30 1.05
CA LEU A 45 -17.61 -7.83 2.01
C LEU A 45 -16.80 -6.70 2.65
N TRP A 46 -16.23 -5.79 1.86
CA TRP A 46 -15.48 -4.67 2.37
C TRP A 46 -16.31 -3.70 3.20
N LYS A 47 -17.59 -3.49 2.86
CA LYS A 47 -18.51 -2.74 3.71
C LYS A 47 -18.68 -3.41 5.08
N GLY A 48 -18.85 -4.73 5.12
CA GLY A 48 -18.90 -5.47 6.39
C GLY A 48 -17.61 -5.34 7.21
N LEU A 49 -16.45 -5.48 6.57
CA LEU A 49 -15.14 -5.33 7.23
C LEU A 49 -14.89 -3.92 7.75
N PHE A 50 -15.31 -2.90 6.98
CA PHE A 50 -15.28 -1.51 7.40
C PHE A 50 -16.06 -1.30 8.70
N TYR A 51 -17.30 -1.81 8.79
CA TYR A 51 -18.10 -1.70 10.01
C TYR A 51 -17.57 -2.58 11.16
N ALA A 52 -16.89 -3.69 10.86
CA ALA A 52 -16.21 -4.48 11.89
C ALA A 52 -15.06 -3.71 12.57
N LEU A 53 -14.31 -2.90 11.81
CA LEU A 53 -13.30 -1.97 12.35
C LEU A 53 -13.95 -0.74 12.99
N TRP A 54 -15.04 -0.23 12.41
CA TRP A 54 -15.82 0.88 12.97
C TRP A 54 -16.25 0.61 14.41
N MET A 55 -16.76 -0.59 14.70
CA MET A 55 -17.20 -1.02 16.03
C MET A 55 -16.06 -1.48 16.95
N CYS A 56 -14.80 -1.40 16.50
CA CYS A 56 -13.63 -1.70 17.31
C CYS A 56 -13.16 -0.43 18.05
N ASP A 57 -13.36 -0.38 19.36
CA ASP A 57 -13.04 0.81 20.17
C ASP A 57 -11.73 0.68 20.98
N ARG A 58 -11.20 -0.52 21.14
CA ARG A 58 -9.99 -0.77 21.94
C ARG A 58 -8.74 -0.66 21.05
N PRO A 59 -7.68 0.07 21.45
CA PRO A 59 -6.50 0.30 20.61
C PRO A 59 -5.79 -0.98 20.13
N LEU A 60 -5.45 -1.90 21.05
CA LEU A 60 -4.74 -3.14 20.67
C LEU A 60 -5.59 -4.03 19.72
N PRO A 61 -6.89 -4.25 19.97
CA PRO A 61 -7.77 -4.89 18.99
C PRO A 61 -7.90 -4.18 17.65
N GLN A 62 -7.87 -2.84 17.60
CA GLN A 62 -7.87 -2.10 16.33
C GLN A 62 -6.61 -2.42 15.52
N GLN A 63 -5.44 -2.37 16.15
CA GLN A 63 -4.18 -2.67 15.47
C GLN A 63 -4.15 -4.11 14.95
N ALA A 64 -4.55 -5.07 15.78
CA ALA A 64 -4.63 -6.48 15.39
C ALA A 64 -5.60 -6.67 14.22
N LEU A 65 -6.78 -6.05 14.28
CA LEU A 65 -7.77 -6.13 13.21
C LEU A 65 -7.28 -5.51 11.91
N CYS A 66 -6.60 -4.36 11.95
CA CYS A 66 -6.01 -3.76 10.75
C CYS A 66 -4.98 -4.68 10.08
N SER A 67 -4.14 -5.36 10.88
CA SER A 67 -3.23 -6.39 10.36
C SER A 67 -3.98 -7.59 9.79
N ASP A 68 -4.96 -8.13 10.53
CA ASP A 68 -5.76 -9.27 10.10
C ASP A 68 -6.49 -9.03 8.78
N LEU A 69 -6.98 -7.80 8.57
CA LEU A 69 -7.66 -7.37 7.33
C LEU A 69 -6.69 -7.22 6.16
N ALA A 70 -5.49 -6.68 6.40
CA ALA A 70 -4.44 -6.58 5.38
C ALA A 70 -3.94 -7.97 4.95
N ASP A 71 -3.82 -8.89 5.91
CA ASP A 71 -3.33 -10.26 5.66
C ASP A 71 -4.30 -11.13 4.85
N LEU A 72 -5.56 -10.69 4.66
CA LEU A 72 -6.52 -11.39 3.78
C LEU A 72 -6.01 -11.49 2.34
N ILE A 73 -5.14 -10.57 1.91
CA ILE A 73 -4.52 -10.61 0.57
C ILE A 73 -3.77 -11.92 0.30
N TRP A 74 -3.19 -12.53 1.34
CA TRP A 74 -2.37 -13.75 1.21
C TRP A 74 -3.20 -15.03 1.11
N ILE A 75 -4.48 -14.96 1.45
CA ILE A 75 -5.41 -16.10 1.42
C ILE A 75 -6.09 -16.19 0.05
N LEU A 76 -6.17 -15.06 -0.67
CA LEU A 76 -6.82 -14.97 -1.96
C LEU A 76 -6.00 -15.68 -3.07
N PRO A 77 -6.67 -16.27 -4.08
CA PRO A 77 -6.00 -16.67 -5.30
C PRO A 77 -5.50 -15.44 -6.06
N GLY A 78 -4.36 -15.55 -6.76
CA GLY A 78 -3.71 -14.43 -7.47
C GLY A 78 -4.65 -13.54 -8.29
N PRO A 79 -5.53 -14.08 -9.15
CA PRO A 79 -6.46 -13.29 -9.96
C PRO A 79 -7.49 -12.47 -9.16
N ALA A 80 -7.78 -12.87 -7.91
CA ALA A 80 -8.77 -12.20 -7.06
C ALA A 80 -8.18 -11.04 -6.25
N VAL A 81 -6.85 -10.89 -6.20
CA VAL A 81 -6.18 -9.87 -5.38
C VAL A 81 -6.48 -8.46 -5.87
N ILE A 82 -6.36 -8.20 -7.16
CA ILE A 82 -6.61 -6.86 -7.72
C ILE A 82 -8.08 -6.44 -7.58
N PRO A 83 -9.09 -7.28 -7.92
CA PRO A 83 -10.49 -6.98 -7.62
C PRO A 83 -10.73 -6.71 -6.13
N TRP A 84 -10.11 -7.49 -5.24
CA TRP A 84 -10.23 -7.31 -3.80
C TRP A 84 -9.70 -5.95 -3.34
N LEU A 85 -8.51 -5.55 -3.80
CA LEU A 85 -7.93 -4.25 -3.48
C LEU A 85 -8.69 -3.09 -4.13
N ARG A 86 -9.23 -3.27 -5.34
CA ARG A 86 -10.12 -2.28 -5.98
C ARG A 86 -11.35 -2.02 -5.10
N GLY A 87 -11.95 -3.08 -4.55
CA GLY A 87 -13.08 -2.94 -3.62
C GLY A 87 -12.71 -2.29 -2.28
N PHE A 88 -11.49 -2.52 -1.78
CA PHE A 88 -10.94 -1.82 -0.62
C PHE A 88 -10.89 -0.31 -0.86
N TRP A 89 -10.18 0.12 -1.92
CA TRP A 89 -10.02 1.55 -2.22
C TRP A 89 -11.36 2.23 -2.52
N ALA A 90 -12.26 1.54 -3.22
CA ALA A 90 -13.62 2.02 -3.45
C ALA A 90 -14.41 2.22 -2.16
N THR A 91 -14.31 1.28 -1.22
CA THR A 91 -14.97 1.40 0.08
C THR A 91 -14.37 2.54 0.89
N MET A 92 -13.04 2.64 0.96
CA MET A 92 -12.37 3.73 1.66
C MET A 92 -12.72 5.09 1.06
N ALA A 93 -12.71 5.22 -0.27
CA ALA A 93 -13.06 6.47 -0.95
C ALA A 93 -14.52 6.87 -0.73
N ARG A 94 -15.45 5.91 -0.67
CA ARG A 94 -16.87 6.21 -0.40
C ARG A 94 -17.11 6.69 1.02
N GLU A 95 -16.48 6.05 2.01
CA GLU A 95 -16.75 6.31 3.43
C GLU A 95 -15.84 7.40 4.04
N TRP A 96 -14.78 7.84 3.36
CA TRP A 96 -13.77 8.75 3.92
C TRP A 96 -14.33 10.08 4.45
N THR A 97 -15.26 10.69 3.70
CA THR A 97 -15.78 12.04 4.02
C THR A 97 -17.12 12.01 4.74
N THR A 98 -17.97 11.05 4.40
CA THR A 98 -19.34 10.93 4.92
C THR A 98 -19.43 9.98 6.11
N GLY A 99 -18.55 8.98 6.15
CA GLY A 99 -18.61 7.88 7.10
C GLY A 99 -17.72 8.08 8.31
N ILE A 100 -16.52 8.67 8.18
CA ILE A 100 -15.51 8.69 9.25
C ILE A 100 -15.45 10.04 9.98
N ASP A 101 -15.76 10.04 11.27
CA ASP A 101 -15.53 11.20 12.15
C ASP A 101 -14.08 11.24 12.67
N VAL A 102 -13.67 12.42 13.15
CA VAL A 102 -12.29 12.70 13.59
C VAL A 102 -11.81 11.72 14.68
N LEU A 103 -12.68 11.30 15.60
CA LEU A 103 -12.29 10.40 16.71
C LEU A 103 -12.02 8.97 16.24
N ARG A 104 -12.50 8.60 15.05
CA ARG A 104 -12.34 7.27 14.47
C ARG A 104 -11.31 7.22 13.34
N MET A 105 -10.80 8.37 12.92
CA MET A 105 -9.90 8.47 11.76
C MET A 105 -8.62 7.64 11.94
N GLU A 106 -8.00 7.67 13.12
CA GLU A 106 -6.69 7.04 13.37
C GLU A 106 -6.62 5.56 12.96
N LYS A 107 -7.62 4.75 13.33
CA LYS A 107 -7.65 3.33 12.98
C LYS A 107 -7.84 3.08 11.48
N PHE A 108 -8.53 3.97 10.78
CA PHE A 108 -8.69 3.88 9.32
C PHE A 108 -7.44 4.35 8.57
N LEU A 109 -6.72 5.35 9.09
CA LEU A 109 -5.38 5.71 8.61
C LEU A 109 -4.42 4.51 8.74
N LEU A 110 -4.45 3.83 9.89
CA LEU A 110 -3.68 2.61 10.11
C LEU A 110 -4.07 1.48 9.16
N LEU A 111 -5.38 1.27 8.91
CA LEU A 111 -5.84 0.26 7.97
C LEU A 111 -5.30 0.51 6.55
N VAL A 112 -5.39 1.75 6.07
CA VAL A 112 -4.84 2.13 4.74
C VAL A 112 -3.34 1.87 4.70
N ARG A 113 -2.61 2.22 5.78
CA ARG A 113 -1.17 1.96 5.88
C ARG A 113 -0.85 0.46 5.80
N ARG A 114 -1.54 -0.37 6.56
CA ARG A 114 -1.34 -1.83 6.54
C ARG A 114 -1.70 -2.44 5.19
N MET A 115 -2.78 -1.98 4.57
CA MET A 115 -3.21 -2.47 3.26
C MET A 115 -2.22 -2.09 2.16
N LEU A 116 -1.74 -0.84 2.13
CA LEU A 116 -0.73 -0.39 1.17
C LEU A 116 0.56 -1.19 1.34
N GLY A 117 1.07 -1.33 2.57
CA GLY A 117 2.28 -2.12 2.84
C GLY A 117 2.13 -3.58 2.40
N ALA A 118 1.02 -4.24 2.76
CA ALA A 118 0.76 -5.62 2.33
C ALA A 118 0.66 -5.75 0.80
N SER A 119 0.09 -4.75 0.14
CA SER A 119 -0.03 -4.68 -1.33
C SER A 119 1.32 -4.56 -2.02
N LEU A 120 2.24 -3.73 -1.48
CA LEU A 120 3.60 -3.58 -2.01
C LEU A 120 4.45 -4.84 -1.75
N VAL A 121 4.28 -5.50 -0.61
CA VAL A 121 4.96 -6.78 -0.34
C VAL A 121 4.41 -7.91 -1.23
N TRP A 122 3.14 -7.87 -1.61
CA TRP A 122 2.53 -8.88 -2.49
C TRP A 122 3.11 -8.90 -3.90
N THR A 123 3.65 -7.78 -4.39
CA THR A 123 4.33 -7.73 -5.68
C THR A 123 5.72 -8.38 -5.66
N GLN A 124 6.27 -8.70 -4.49
CA GLN A 124 7.55 -9.41 -4.38
C GLN A 124 7.45 -10.85 -4.91
N VAL A 125 8.52 -11.30 -5.57
CA VAL A 125 8.69 -12.70 -5.95
C VAL A 125 9.03 -13.50 -4.70
N ARG A 126 8.12 -14.36 -4.25
CA ARG A 126 8.40 -15.28 -3.15
C ARG A 126 9.21 -16.44 -3.69
N GLU A 127 10.51 -16.46 -3.38
CA GLU A 127 11.35 -17.65 -3.59
C GLU A 127 10.71 -18.84 -2.88
N ALA A 128 10.25 -19.82 -3.65
CA ALA A 128 9.82 -21.09 -3.09
C ALA A 128 11.05 -21.70 -2.40
N LYS A 129 11.03 -21.80 -1.06
CA LYS A 129 12.08 -22.50 -0.31
C LYS A 129 12.22 -23.92 -0.87
N LYS A 130 13.14 -24.12 -1.81
CA LYS A 130 13.60 -25.45 -2.19
C LYS A 130 14.25 -26.02 -0.93
N THR A 131 13.61 -27.01 -0.33
CA THR A 131 14.15 -27.80 0.78
C THR A 131 15.43 -28.48 0.32
N LYS A 132 16.57 -27.78 0.37
CA LYS A 132 17.89 -28.40 0.16
C LYS A 132 18.41 -28.85 1.50
N ASN A 133 18.13 -30.12 1.78
CA ASN A 133 18.79 -30.91 2.79
C ASN A 133 20.27 -31.09 2.38
N THR A 134 21.20 -30.25 2.83
CA THR A 134 22.63 -30.60 2.86
C THR A 134 23.36 -29.84 3.98
N LYS A 135 23.83 -30.63 4.93
CA LYS A 135 24.71 -30.29 6.05
C LYS A 135 26.10 -29.89 5.54
N LYS A 136 26.55 -28.65 5.76
CA LYS A 136 27.94 -28.34 6.18
C LYS A 136 28.04 -26.90 6.69
N ARG A 137 28.53 -26.77 7.94
CA ARG A 137 28.92 -25.51 8.59
C ARG A 137 30.17 -24.95 7.95
N THR A 138 30.19 -23.66 7.68
CA THR A 138 31.34 -22.76 7.89
C THR A 138 30.77 -21.43 8.39
N ALA A 139 31.30 -20.97 9.52
CA ALA A 139 31.08 -19.62 10.04
C ALA A 139 31.97 -18.65 9.25
N ASP A 140 31.60 -17.37 9.32
CA ASP A 140 32.11 -16.22 8.56
C ASP A 140 31.36 -15.97 7.25
N GLY A 141 30.60 -14.87 7.24
CA GLY A 141 29.87 -14.38 6.08
C GLY A 141 28.77 -13.44 6.53
N GLU A 142 29.00 -12.14 6.37
CA GLU A 142 27.93 -11.15 6.21
C GLU A 142 26.82 -11.78 5.37
N THR A 143 25.62 -11.84 5.95
CA THR A 143 24.40 -12.19 5.22
C THR A 143 24.25 -11.19 4.07
N ALA A 144 24.75 -11.55 2.89
CA ALA A 144 24.43 -10.90 1.64
C ALA A 144 22.90 -10.87 1.55
N SER A 145 22.32 -9.70 1.79
CA SER A 145 20.89 -9.48 1.64
C SER A 145 20.56 -9.75 0.17
N ALA A 146 20.01 -10.93 -0.11
CA ALA A 146 19.61 -11.29 -1.47
C ALA A 146 18.72 -10.16 -2.01
N SER A 147 19.13 -9.54 -3.12
CA SER A 147 18.41 -8.43 -3.71
C SER A 147 16.95 -8.83 -3.95
N LEU A 148 16.03 -8.17 -3.24
CA LEU A 148 14.59 -8.41 -3.40
C LEU A 148 14.19 -8.14 -4.85
N ARG A 149 13.48 -9.10 -5.45
CA ARG A 149 12.94 -8.99 -6.81
C ARG A 149 11.43 -8.89 -6.77
N PHE A 150 10.87 -8.16 -7.73
CA PHE A 150 9.44 -7.89 -7.83
C PHE A 150 8.90 -8.46 -9.15
N ASP A 151 7.70 -9.03 -9.12
CA ASP A 151 7.02 -9.58 -10.28
C ASP A 151 6.46 -8.44 -11.14
N LYS A 152 6.87 -8.36 -12.41
CA LYS A 152 6.54 -7.25 -13.31
C LYS A 152 5.04 -7.10 -13.52
N GLU A 153 4.31 -8.20 -13.73
CA GLU A 153 2.86 -8.17 -13.95
C GLU A 153 2.12 -7.65 -12.70
N ARG A 154 2.49 -8.16 -11.51
CA ARG A 154 1.89 -7.71 -10.24
C ARG A 154 2.19 -6.25 -9.95
N VAL A 155 3.40 -5.79 -10.25
CA VAL A 155 3.78 -4.38 -10.11
C VAL A 155 2.92 -3.50 -11.02
N GLU A 156 2.77 -3.86 -12.30
CA GLU A 156 1.94 -3.08 -13.24
C GLU A 156 0.47 -3.00 -12.80
N GLN A 157 -0.09 -4.13 -12.36
CA GLN A 157 -1.45 -4.17 -11.81
C GLN A 157 -1.58 -3.28 -10.56
N MET A 158 -0.57 -3.30 -9.68
CA MET A 158 -0.54 -2.47 -8.47
C MET A 158 -0.42 -0.98 -8.79
N LEU A 159 0.49 -0.60 -9.68
CA LEU A 159 0.68 0.79 -10.11
C LEU A 159 -0.58 1.33 -10.78
N THR A 160 -1.21 0.53 -11.63
CA THR A 160 -2.50 0.85 -12.25
C THR A 160 -3.58 1.07 -11.19
N LEU A 161 -3.62 0.23 -10.15
CA LEU A 161 -4.55 0.41 -9.04
C LEU A 161 -4.28 1.73 -8.29
N LEU A 162 -3.03 2.03 -7.96
CA LEU A 162 -2.67 3.26 -7.25
C LEU A 162 -2.95 4.52 -8.09
N ALA A 163 -2.69 4.47 -9.40
CA ALA A 163 -3.02 5.51 -10.37
C ALA A 163 -4.54 5.74 -10.50
N ASN A 164 -5.35 4.71 -10.29
CA ASN A 164 -6.81 4.83 -10.37
C ASN A 164 -7.47 5.30 -9.06
N TRP A 165 -6.72 5.28 -7.95
CA TRP A 165 -7.22 5.57 -6.60
C TRP A 165 -6.44 6.70 -5.92
N PRO A 166 -5.54 6.45 -4.94
CA PRO A 166 -4.96 7.53 -4.15
C PRO A 166 -4.20 8.56 -4.99
N PHE A 167 -3.70 8.16 -6.15
CA PHE A 167 -2.92 9.03 -7.02
C PHE A 167 -3.59 9.29 -8.37
N ARG A 168 -4.92 9.20 -8.41
CA ARG A 168 -5.70 9.57 -9.59
C ARG A 168 -5.49 11.04 -9.96
N THR A 169 -5.01 11.26 -11.18
CA THR A 169 -4.73 12.56 -11.79
C THR A 169 -6.01 13.25 -12.24
N ASP A 170 -6.95 12.46 -12.76
CA ASP A 170 -8.27 12.91 -13.17
C ASP A 170 -9.10 13.31 -11.94
N GLU A 171 -9.46 14.59 -11.88
CA GLU A 171 -10.34 15.16 -10.86
C GLU A 171 -11.81 15.19 -11.30
N GLU A 172 -12.08 14.85 -12.56
CA GLU A 172 -13.43 14.71 -13.08
C GLU A 172 -14.10 13.43 -12.53
N ARG A 173 -15.42 13.51 -12.43
CA ARG A 173 -16.24 12.37 -12.02
C ARG A 173 -16.08 11.27 -13.05
N ARG A 174 -15.84 10.02 -12.60
CA ARG A 174 -15.86 8.84 -13.50
C ARG A 174 -17.13 8.84 -14.34
N GLU A 175 -17.00 8.64 -15.65
CA GLU A 175 -18.15 8.49 -16.55
C GLU A 175 -18.92 7.20 -16.20
N GLU A 176 -20.25 7.24 -16.30
CA GLU A 176 -21.13 6.16 -15.84
C GLU A 176 -21.15 5.01 -16.86
N GLU A 177 -20.32 3.99 -16.64
CA GLU A 177 -20.49 2.67 -17.25
C GLU A 177 -21.26 1.73 -16.30
N GLU A 178 -21.98 0.73 -16.82
CA GLU A 178 -22.85 -0.18 -16.05
C GLU A 178 -22.13 -0.90 -14.90
N THR A 179 -20.81 -1.13 -15.03
CA THR A 179 -19.98 -1.74 -13.97
C THR A 179 -19.35 -0.71 -13.02
N ASP A 180 -19.30 0.56 -13.40
CA ASP A 180 -18.70 1.66 -12.64
C ASP A 180 -19.74 2.42 -11.79
N GLU A 181 -21.04 2.18 -11.97
CA GLU A 181 -22.11 2.80 -11.16
C GLU A 181 -21.97 2.49 -9.66
N LEU A 182 -21.45 1.31 -9.32
CA LEU A 182 -21.19 0.91 -7.93
C LEU A 182 -19.93 1.54 -7.33
N MET A 183 -19.12 2.19 -8.16
CA MET A 183 -17.83 2.75 -7.78
C MET A 183 -17.98 4.23 -7.38
N PRO A 184 -17.26 4.70 -6.35
CA PRO A 184 -17.29 6.10 -5.98
C PRO A 184 -16.79 6.97 -7.15
N LYS A 185 -17.57 8.02 -7.42
CA LYS A 185 -17.34 8.98 -8.51
C LYS A 185 -16.01 9.71 -8.39
N ASN A 186 -15.63 10.07 -7.16
CA ASN A 186 -14.46 10.88 -6.85
C ASN A 186 -13.60 10.18 -5.77
N VAL A 187 -12.30 10.46 -5.80
CA VAL A 187 -11.38 10.06 -4.73
C VAL A 187 -11.22 11.24 -3.75
N PRO A 188 -11.56 11.08 -2.46
CA PRO A 188 -11.46 12.14 -1.47
C PRO A 188 -10.03 12.67 -1.31
N VAL A 189 -9.89 13.99 -1.20
CA VAL A 189 -8.58 14.66 -1.02
C VAL A 189 -7.83 14.13 0.20
N GLY A 190 -8.52 13.90 1.32
CA GLY A 190 -7.88 13.37 2.54
C GLY A 190 -7.28 11.97 2.36
N LEU A 191 -7.87 11.13 1.51
CA LEU A 191 -7.32 9.81 1.19
C LEU A 191 -6.06 9.93 0.33
N LYS A 192 -6.04 10.87 -0.63
CA LYS A 192 -4.84 11.19 -1.42
C LYS A 192 -3.71 11.69 -0.52
N LEU A 193 -3.99 12.64 0.37
CA LEU A 193 -3.03 13.19 1.32
C LEU A 193 -2.43 12.10 2.21
N HIS A 194 -3.27 11.24 2.80
CA HIS A 194 -2.77 10.17 3.64
C HIS A 194 -1.90 9.16 2.86
N ALA A 195 -2.27 8.82 1.63
CA ALA A 195 -1.43 7.96 0.80
C ALA A 195 -0.07 8.59 0.46
N LEU A 196 -0.04 9.91 0.23
CA LEU A 196 1.21 10.67 0.03
C LEU A 196 2.08 10.69 1.30
N ASP A 197 1.48 10.67 2.49
CA ASP A 197 2.20 10.68 3.77
C ASP A 197 2.92 9.37 4.09
N ILE A 198 2.53 8.27 3.43
CA ILE A 198 2.96 6.93 3.86
C ILE A 198 3.63 6.11 2.76
N TRP A 199 3.57 6.52 1.48
CA TRP A 199 4.04 5.65 0.40
C TRP A 199 5.55 5.37 0.48
N VAL A 200 6.35 6.36 0.87
CA VAL A 200 7.81 6.18 1.07
C VAL A 200 8.06 5.21 2.23
N ASP A 201 7.39 5.40 3.37
CA ASP A 201 7.51 4.49 4.53
C ASP A 201 7.20 3.03 4.17
N GLU A 202 6.13 2.81 3.41
CA GLU A 202 5.70 1.45 3.06
C GLU A 202 6.55 0.86 1.92
N ALA A 203 7.07 1.67 1.00
CA ALA A 203 8.06 1.23 0.00
C ALA A 203 9.39 0.84 0.65
N GLU A 204 9.84 1.59 1.64
CA GLU A 204 11.03 1.29 2.45
C GLU A 204 10.87 -0.05 3.18
N LYS A 205 9.72 -0.25 3.86
CA LYS A 205 9.41 -1.53 4.52
C LYS A 205 9.29 -2.70 3.55
N ALA A 206 8.89 -2.44 2.31
CA ALA A 206 8.87 -3.44 1.24
C ALA A 206 10.28 -3.68 0.64
N GLY A 207 11.33 -3.02 1.12
CA GLY A 207 12.71 -3.18 0.69
C GLY A 207 13.00 -2.60 -0.70
N MET A 208 12.17 -1.66 -1.17
CA MET A 208 12.33 -1.04 -2.50
C MET A 208 13.45 0.00 -2.54
N LEU A 209 13.85 0.56 -1.40
CA LEU A 209 14.90 1.59 -1.28
C LEU A 209 16.31 1.01 -1.24
N VAL A 210 16.48 -0.31 -1.14
CA VAL A 210 17.80 -0.95 -1.06
C VAL A 210 18.41 -1.02 -2.46
N THR A 211 19.39 -0.16 -2.73
CA THR A 211 20.21 -0.14 -3.95
C THR A 211 21.28 -1.23 -3.90
N GLY A 212 20.86 -2.50 -3.90
CA GLY A 212 21.79 -3.61 -4.06
C GLY A 212 22.19 -3.77 -5.52
N GLU A 213 23.24 -3.06 -5.96
CA GLU A 213 23.95 -3.39 -7.21
C GLU A 213 24.54 -4.79 -7.08
N GLY A 214 23.82 -5.79 -7.62
CA GLY A 214 24.38 -7.12 -7.80
C GLY A 214 25.42 -7.06 -8.92
N PRO A 215 26.59 -7.71 -8.77
CA PRO A 215 27.57 -7.76 -9.84
C PRO A 215 26.96 -8.56 -11.01
N ASP A 216 26.90 -7.94 -12.19
CA ASP A 216 26.47 -8.50 -13.48
C ASP A 216 24.99 -8.26 -13.90
N ASP A 217 24.56 -6.99 -13.94
CA ASP A 217 23.35 -6.54 -14.66
C ASP A 217 23.52 -6.53 -16.20
N SER A 218 24.60 -7.12 -16.71
CA SER A 218 24.90 -7.20 -18.15
C SER A 218 24.49 -8.53 -18.79
N LYS A 219 23.79 -9.41 -18.06
CA LYS A 219 23.15 -10.59 -18.65
C LYS A 219 21.64 -10.41 -18.68
N LYS A 220 21.14 -10.01 -19.85
CA LYS A 220 19.76 -10.21 -20.31
C LYS A 220 19.27 -11.62 -19.94
N SER A 221 18.62 -11.76 -18.80
CA SER A 221 17.86 -12.96 -18.43
C SER A 221 16.38 -12.58 -18.33
N GLU A 222 15.62 -12.92 -19.37
CA GLU A 222 14.15 -13.08 -19.42
C GLU A 222 13.30 -12.27 -18.39
N ASP A 223 13.25 -10.96 -18.62
CA ASP A 223 12.16 -9.96 -18.64
C ASP A 223 10.89 -10.00 -17.74
N ASP A 224 10.77 -10.85 -16.72
CA ASP A 224 9.53 -10.89 -15.89
C ASP A 224 9.67 -10.36 -14.46
N THR A 225 10.87 -9.89 -14.07
CA THR A 225 11.11 -9.34 -12.73
C THR A 225 11.78 -7.97 -12.75
N LEU A 226 11.50 -7.15 -11.74
CA LEU A 226 12.01 -5.79 -11.55
C LEU A 226 12.86 -5.68 -10.27
N SER A 227 13.82 -4.75 -10.26
CA SER A 227 14.53 -4.36 -9.04
C SER A 227 13.66 -3.47 -8.15
N GLY A 228 14.02 -3.31 -6.88
CA GLY A 228 13.37 -2.36 -5.98
C GLY A 228 13.43 -0.92 -6.50
N GLY A 229 14.58 -0.51 -7.05
CA GLY A 229 14.79 0.80 -7.65
C GLY A 229 13.86 1.07 -8.83
N ASP A 230 13.66 0.10 -9.72
CA ASP A 230 12.75 0.24 -10.87
C ASP A 230 11.30 0.46 -10.42
N VAL A 231 10.85 -0.27 -9.40
CA VAL A 231 9.50 -0.12 -8.84
C VAL A 231 9.36 1.24 -8.16
N LEU A 232 10.38 1.65 -7.42
CA LEU A 232 10.41 2.92 -6.71
C LEU A 232 10.35 4.12 -7.69
N GLU A 233 11.11 4.07 -8.79
CA GLU A 233 11.10 5.12 -9.81
C GLU A 233 9.72 5.24 -10.47
N ARG A 234 9.02 4.13 -10.69
CA ARG A 234 7.65 4.14 -11.26
C ARG A 234 6.63 4.70 -10.28
N LEU A 235 6.73 4.38 -8.99
CA LEU A 235 5.92 5.01 -7.94
C LEU A 235 6.17 6.52 -7.89
N ASN A 236 7.44 6.92 -7.98
CA ASN A 236 7.86 8.32 -8.00
C ASN A 236 7.24 9.09 -9.18
N LYS A 237 7.34 8.54 -10.41
CA LYS A 237 6.72 9.10 -11.63
C LYS A 237 5.21 9.28 -11.49
N LEU A 238 4.56 8.35 -10.81
CA LEU A 238 3.12 8.37 -10.60
C LEU A 238 2.73 9.49 -9.59
N VAL A 239 3.49 9.69 -8.52
CA VAL A 239 3.32 10.82 -7.59
C VAL A 239 3.65 12.16 -8.27
N ASP A 240 4.67 12.22 -9.12
CA ASP A 240 5.03 13.42 -9.87
C ASP A 240 3.96 13.81 -10.91
N SER A 241 3.37 12.81 -11.57
CA SER A 241 2.22 13.00 -12.45
C SER A 241 1.05 13.63 -11.68
N LEU A 242 0.73 13.11 -10.49
CA LEU A 242 -0.30 13.70 -9.63
C LEU A 242 0.03 15.15 -9.24
N ARG A 243 1.28 15.44 -8.87
CA ARG A 243 1.74 16.78 -8.49
C ARG A 243 1.49 17.80 -9.60
N SER A 244 1.84 17.43 -10.83
CA SER A 244 1.76 18.32 -12.00
C SER A 244 0.33 18.55 -12.49
N THR A 245 -0.57 17.57 -12.33
CA THR A 245 -1.95 17.66 -12.85
C THR A 245 -2.98 18.11 -11.82
N THR A 246 -2.78 17.86 -10.52
CA THR A 246 -3.82 18.14 -9.50
C THR A 246 -4.15 19.63 -9.43
N LEU A 247 -5.43 19.96 -9.25
CA LEU A 247 -5.91 21.32 -9.00
C LEU A 247 -5.81 21.66 -7.50
N SER A 248 -5.82 20.65 -6.63
CA SER A 248 -5.72 20.84 -5.18
C SER A 248 -4.32 21.29 -4.75
N LYS A 249 -4.23 22.52 -4.20
CA LYS A 249 -2.97 23.07 -3.65
C LYS A 249 -2.41 22.17 -2.53
N ALA A 250 -3.26 21.61 -1.68
CA ALA A 250 -2.83 20.74 -0.58
C ALA A 250 -2.18 19.45 -1.10
N VAL A 251 -2.78 18.82 -2.10
CA VAL A 251 -2.21 17.62 -2.74
C VAL A 251 -0.90 17.97 -3.41
N ARG A 252 -0.84 19.07 -4.17
CA ARG A 252 0.40 19.52 -4.82
C ARG A 252 1.55 19.74 -3.85
N ILE A 253 1.29 20.42 -2.72
CA ILE A 253 2.28 20.65 -1.66
C ILE A 253 2.75 19.32 -1.08
N ARG A 254 1.81 18.46 -0.66
CA ARG A 254 2.16 17.19 -0.02
C ARG A 254 2.89 16.22 -0.97
N SER A 255 2.51 16.20 -2.25
CA SER A 255 3.26 15.46 -3.27
C SER A 255 4.68 15.98 -3.38
N LYS A 256 4.87 17.30 -3.47
CA LYS A 256 6.22 17.90 -3.50
C LYS A 256 7.04 17.52 -2.26
N GLU A 257 6.46 17.59 -1.06
CA GLU A 257 7.11 17.19 0.19
C GLU A 257 7.53 15.72 0.15
N SER A 258 6.64 14.81 -0.25
CA SER A 258 6.95 13.37 -0.31
C SER A 258 7.98 12.98 -1.37
N LEU A 259 8.06 13.73 -2.48
CA LEU A 259 9.07 13.53 -3.53
C LEU A 259 10.47 14.00 -3.08
N ALA A 260 10.53 14.91 -2.10
CA ALA A 260 11.75 15.44 -1.51
C ALA A 260 12.17 14.69 -0.23
N ASP A 261 11.60 13.52 0.04
CA ASP A 261 11.96 12.70 1.20
C ASP A 261 13.44 12.26 1.09
N GLU A 262 14.22 12.52 2.14
CA GLU A 262 15.68 12.26 2.21
C GLU A 262 16.07 10.78 2.04
N ARG A 263 15.12 9.86 2.26
CA ARG A 263 15.36 8.42 2.11
C ARG A 263 15.37 7.99 0.65
N LEU A 264 14.84 8.80 -0.26
CA LEU A 264 14.79 8.46 -1.68
C LEU A 264 16.20 8.53 -2.28
N PRO A 265 16.64 7.53 -3.07
CA PRO A 265 18.03 7.43 -3.52
C PRO A 265 18.55 8.68 -4.25
N TRP A 266 17.72 9.29 -5.11
CA TRP A 266 18.08 10.47 -5.88
C TRP A 266 18.17 11.77 -5.05
N ASN A 267 17.65 11.80 -3.81
CA ASN A 267 17.77 12.95 -2.92
C ASN A 267 19.01 12.85 -2.00
N GLN A 268 19.66 11.69 -1.95
CA GLN A 268 20.86 11.48 -1.13
C GLN A 268 22.13 12.02 -1.80
N GLU A 269 22.16 12.06 -3.13
CA GLU A 269 23.29 12.59 -3.90
C GLU A 269 23.41 14.13 -3.77
N GLU A 270 22.28 14.85 -3.66
CA GLU A 270 22.26 16.32 -3.50
C GLU A 270 22.78 16.79 -2.13
N ALA A 271 22.78 15.94 -1.09
CA ALA A 271 23.28 16.29 0.24
C ALA A 271 24.83 16.32 0.33
N GLY A 272 25.53 15.85 -0.70
CA GLY A 272 26.99 15.78 -0.75
C GLY A 272 27.69 17.00 -1.35
N GLU A 273 26.97 17.90 -2.03
CA GLU A 273 27.58 19.04 -2.76
C GLU A 273 27.51 20.39 -2.01
N ASP A 274 26.69 20.54 -0.98
CA ASP A 274 26.56 21.81 -0.22
C ASP A 274 27.60 21.96 0.93
N GLY A 275 28.61 21.10 1.00
CA GLY A 275 29.61 21.06 2.09
C GLY A 275 30.99 21.62 1.76
N ALA A 276 31.22 22.12 0.55
CA ALA A 276 32.54 22.56 0.10
C ALA A 276 32.48 23.89 -0.67
N ASP A 277 32.00 24.94 -0.02
CA ASP A 277 32.36 26.30 -0.42
C ASP A 277 33.03 26.99 0.76
N GLY A 278 34.26 27.43 0.53
CA GLY A 278 35.22 27.79 1.54
C GLY A 278 34.95 29.14 2.19
N ASP A 279 35.22 29.21 3.49
CA ASP A 279 35.52 30.46 4.19
C ASP A 279 36.87 30.29 4.91
N ASP A 280 37.94 30.37 4.12
CA ASP A 280 39.25 30.81 4.61
C ASP A 280 39.17 32.34 4.82
N ALA A 281 38.78 32.76 6.02
CA ALA A 281 38.91 34.14 6.48
C ALA A 281 39.58 34.19 7.85
N GLU A 282 40.85 33.78 7.88
CA GLU A 282 41.80 34.12 8.93
C GLU A 282 42.48 35.46 8.57
N TRP A 283 42.68 36.31 9.58
CA TRP A 283 43.53 37.53 9.62
C TRP A 283 42.93 38.92 9.34
N GLY A 284 42.75 39.67 10.43
CA GLY A 284 42.69 41.14 10.46
C GLY A 284 42.85 41.66 11.90
N GLY A 285 44.10 41.79 12.37
CA GLY A 285 44.43 42.33 13.68
C GLY A 285 44.01 43.79 13.86
N LEU A 286 43.60 44.13 15.10
CA LEU A 286 43.26 45.49 15.52
C LEU A 286 44.51 46.17 16.08
N ASP A 287 44.73 47.41 15.63
CA ASP A 287 45.67 48.41 16.16
C ASP A 287 45.00 49.19 17.31
#